data_AF-A0A6A5TEG3-F1
#
_entry.id   AF-A0A6A5TEG3-F1
#
_cell.length_a   1.000
_cell.length_b   1.000
_cell.length_c   1.000
_cell.angle_alpha   90.00
_cell.angle_beta   90.00
_cell.angle_gamma   90.00
#
_symmetry.space_group_name_H-M   'P 1'
#
loop_
_entity.id
_entity.type
_entity.pdbx_description
1 polymer ?
#
loop_
_entity_poly.entity_id
_entity_poly.type
_entity_poly.pdbx_seq_one_letter_code
_entity_poly.pdbx_strand_id
1 'polypeptide(L)'
;MSAGPNLKGFWQAQQLRAPRMKQDNADPFHRNLEEALDVKRKQSSLYAIIPCQWKTGAAIDFTSNDTLSLGATGALRKEFDKEMAALPSDPIGASGSRIVDGNSEYMELVEQEIAAFHGAETSLILASGFEANIAIFSAIPRPGDVIVYDEFVHASMYDGMERTLAVEKIPFKHNDADALRHVLENLVDTNPLIRQGKKCVIIALESVYSMDGDVCPLKELVDVANESLPLRNKAFIVDEAHSAGLMGAKGEGLVSMLGLEKDVAVRVHAVSKAIGVSGAVVMGSQTIRTAIINLARNVIFSTAVSLPVVAGIRASYNLMKRGETRENLANLQRLVHHFHATIINHPSYQRALDASIISIPLFEDWADRDFQTHVIPVWTPNQDHLFLAYHLNLAGFSSFPVEYPVVPKGQGRVRLAFHADNTLEQVEGLVKSVMEWAEEMLRIEEEGLQGEESLPWAARVVFGCLEEGVGVGA
;
A
#
# COMPACT_ATOMS: atom_id res chain seq x y z
N MET A 1 -24.22 14.86 18.51
CA MET A 1 -22.88 14.42 18.94
C MET A 1 -21.89 15.33 18.23
N SER A 2 -20.99 16.00 18.96
CA SER A 2 -19.97 16.88 18.35
C SER A 2 -18.99 16.05 17.52
N ALA A 3 -18.54 16.57 16.37
CA ALA A 3 -17.46 15.96 15.62
C ALA A 3 -16.27 15.66 16.55
N GLY A 4 -15.73 14.44 16.51
CA GLY A 4 -14.60 14.05 17.35
C GLY A 4 -13.40 15.00 17.17
N PRO A 5 -12.53 15.16 18.18
CA PRO A 5 -11.46 16.17 18.18
C PRO A 5 -10.52 16.12 16.96
N ASN A 6 -10.38 14.96 16.31
CA ASN A 6 -9.55 14.79 15.12
C ASN A 6 -10.22 15.25 13.82
N LEU A 7 -11.53 15.02 13.67
CA LEU A 7 -12.33 15.63 12.58
C LEU A 7 -12.33 17.15 12.73
N LYS A 8 -12.30 17.68 13.96
CA LYS A 8 -12.09 19.13 14.14
C LYS A 8 -10.71 19.58 13.66
N GLY A 9 -9.65 18.83 14.00
CA GLY A 9 -8.26 19.15 13.64
C GLY A 9 -7.95 19.12 12.14
N PHE A 10 -8.37 18.08 11.41
CA PHE A 10 -8.20 18.04 9.95
C PHE A 10 -8.96 19.19 9.28
N TRP A 11 -10.13 19.56 9.80
CA TRP A 11 -10.97 20.58 9.18
C TRP A 11 -10.46 21.98 9.41
N GLN A 12 -9.94 22.25 10.61
CA GLN A 12 -9.16 23.46 10.85
C GLN A 12 -7.97 23.59 9.90
N ALA A 13 -7.37 22.47 9.48
CA ALA A 13 -6.29 22.49 8.50
C ALA A 13 -6.78 22.84 7.08
N GLN A 14 -8.04 22.55 6.73
CA GLN A 14 -8.63 22.89 5.43
C GLN A 14 -9.00 24.37 5.27
N GLN A 15 -8.93 25.19 6.33
CA GLN A 15 -9.25 26.63 6.21
C GLN A 15 -8.18 27.39 5.41
N LEU A 16 -8.61 28.17 4.40
CA LEU A 16 -7.71 28.98 3.58
C LEU A 16 -6.90 29.96 4.42
N ARG A 17 -5.60 30.06 4.14
CA ARG A 17 -4.67 30.88 4.93
C ARG A 17 -4.08 32.04 4.15
N ALA A 18 -3.72 31.86 2.88
CA ALA A 18 -3.05 32.89 2.11
C ALA A 18 -3.84 34.21 1.97
N PRO A 19 -5.19 34.21 1.85
CA PRO A 19 -5.96 35.46 1.80
C PRO A 19 -5.80 36.34 3.05
N ARG A 20 -5.70 35.72 4.24
CA ARG A 20 -5.56 36.44 5.52
C ARG A 20 -4.15 37.03 5.66
N MET A 21 -3.14 36.31 5.19
CA MET A 21 -1.73 36.72 5.25
C MET A 21 -1.39 37.98 4.44
N LYS A 22 -2.18 38.30 3.40
CA LYS A 22 -2.02 39.57 2.64
C LYS A 22 -2.38 40.79 3.48
N GLN A 23 -3.27 40.65 4.45
CA GLN A 23 -3.69 41.72 5.35
C GLN A 23 -2.67 41.94 6.47
N ASP A 24 -1.97 40.88 6.87
CA ASP A 24 -1.03 40.89 8.00
C ASP A 24 0.42 41.27 7.61
N ASN A 25 0.66 41.66 6.35
CA ASN A 25 2.00 41.96 5.81
C ASN A 25 3.02 40.81 5.99
N ALA A 26 2.56 39.56 5.86
CA ALA A 26 3.40 38.37 6.00
C ALA A 26 4.48 38.28 4.90
N ASP A 27 5.59 37.59 5.20
CA ASP A 27 6.69 37.48 4.24
C ASP A 27 6.30 36.67 2.98
N PRO A 28 6.88 37.02 1.82
CA PRO A 28 6.54 36.34 0.57
C PRO A 28 6.81 34.84 0.56
N PHE A 29 7.77 34.33 1.35
CA PHE A 29 8.11 32.91 1.37
C PHE A 29 6.96 32.09 1.97
N HIS A 30 6.50 32.42 3.18
CA HIS A 30 5.38 31.71 3.79
C HIS A 30 4.07 31.92 3.04
N ARG A 31 3.83 33.12 2.49
CA ARG A 31 2.65 33.37 1.67
C ARG A 31 2.62 32.48 0.44
N ASN A 32 3.72 32.35 -0.30
CA ASN A 32 3.78 31.51 -1.49
C ASN A 32 3.56 30.03 -1.16
N LEU A 33 4.07 29.56 -0.01
CA LEU A 33 3.78 28.21 0.48
C LEU A 33 2.29 28.04 0.78
N GLU A 34 1.69 28.96 1.53
CA GLU A 34 0.26 28.89 1.88
C GLU A 34 -0.64 29.04 0.65
N GLU A 35 -0.23 29.79 -0.39
CA GLU A 35 -0.94 29.83 -1.69
C GLU A 35 -0.91 28.46 -2.40
N ALA A 36 0.23 27.77 -2.37
CA ALA A 36 0.34 26.40 -2.91
C ALA A 36 -0.48 25.39 -2.10
N LEU A 37 -0.50 25.51 -0.77
CA LEU A 37 -1.31 24.66 0.12
C LEU A 37 -2.81 24.94 -0.02
N ASP A 38 -3.20 26.20 -0.25
CA ASP A 38 -4.59 26.61 -0.46
C ASP A 38 -5.22 25.95 -1.69
N VAL A 39 -4.43 25.50 -2.67
CA VAL A 39 -4.93 24.68 -3.80
C VAL A 39 -5.54 23.37 -3.28
N LYS A 40 -4.86 22.68 -2.36
CA LYS A 40 -5.38 21.46 -1.72
C LYS A 40 -6.54 21.75 -0.77
N ARG A 41 -6.46 22.83 0.00
CA ARG A 41 -7.53 23.24 0.93
C ARG A 41 -8.85 23.51 0.23
N LYS A 42 -8.84 24.16 -0.94
CA LYS A 42 -10.05 24.38 -1.77
C LYS A 42 -10.71 23.08 -2.20
N GLN A 43 -9.95 22.00 -2.27
CA GLN A 43 -10.43 20.66 -2.63
C GLN A 43 -10.68 19.79 -1.39
N SER A 44 -10.53 20.33 -0.17
CA SER A 44 -10.55 19.57 1.09
C SER A 44 -9.55 18.41 1.14
N SER A 45 -8.47 18.48 0.37
CA SER A 45 -7.48 17.41 0.18
C SER A 45 -6.11 17.74 0.80
N LEU A 46 -6.05 18.71 1.71
CA LEU A 46 -4.83 18.98 2.47
C LEU A 46 -4.60 17.87 3.50
N TYR A 47 -3.41 17.27 3.49
CA TYR A 47 -3.03 16.30 4.51
C TYR A 47 -2.70 17.00 5.84
N ALA A 48 -3.20 16.43 6.93
CA ALA A 48 -2.85 16.84 8.30
C ALA A 48 -2.34 15.63 9.08
N ILE A 49 -1.25 15.80 9.82
CA ILE A 49 -0.74 14.76 10.72
C ILE A 49 -1.57 14.80 12.00
N ILE A 50 -2.34 13.74 12.24
CA ILE A 50 -3.28 13.64 13.35
C ILE A 50 -3.04 12.32 14.09
N PRO A 51 -3.12 12.30 15.44
CA PRO A 51 -3.04 11.06 16.19
C PRO A 51 -4.10 10.04 15.73
N CYS A 52 -3.68 8.83 15.37
CA CYS A 52 -4.58 7.77 14.92
C CYS A 52 -5.56 7.38 16.05
N GLN A 53 -6.87 7.46 15.81
CA GLN A 53 -7.90 7.18 16.82
C GLN A 53 -7.97 5.72 17.25
N TRP A 54 -7.64 4.80 16.34
CA TRP A 54 -7.65 3.38 16.68
C TRP A 54 -6.57 3.02 17.70
N LYS A 55 -5.42 3.71 17.70
CA LYS A 55 -4.36 3.52 18.69
C LYS A 55 -4.79 3.90 20.11
N THR A 56 -5.82 4.72 20.25
CA THR A 56 -6.38 5.11 21.56
C THR A 56 -7.66 4.33 21.90
N GLY A 57 -8.08 3.38 21.05
CA GLY A 57 -9.35 2.66 21.20
C GLY A 57 -10.60 3.52 20.93
N ALA A 58 -10.42 4.71 20.36
CA ALA A 58 -11.53 5.63 20.07
C ALA A 58 -12.23 5.31 18.73
N ALA A 59 -11.62 4.48 17.90
CA ALA A 59 -12.20 3.96 16.67
C ALA A 59 -11.73 2.51 16.46
N ILE A 60 -12.53 1.71 15.76
CA ILE A 60 -12.15 0.38 15.29
C ILE A 60 -11.20 0.54 14.11
N ASP A 61 -10.11 -0.22 14.07
CA ASP A 61 -9.13 -0.11 12.99
C ASP A 61 -9.58 -0.84 11.73
N PHE A 62 -9.69 -0.10 10.62
CA PHE A 62 -9.79 -0.61 9.26
C PHE A 62 -8.88 0.15 8.28
N THR A 63 -7.79 0.77 8.76
CA THR A 63 -6.89 1.58 7.90
C THR A 63 -5.41 1.30 8.07
N SER A 64 -4.96 0.81 9.23
CA SER A 64 -3.55 0.47 9.40
C SER A 64 -3.15 -0.71 8.52
N ASN A 65 -1.86 -0.93 8.34
CA ASN A 65 -1.34 -2.09 7.61
C ASN A 65 -0.78 -3.17 8.55
N ASP A 66 -1.09 -3.15 9.86
CA ASP A 66 -0.72 -4.26 10.78
C ASP A 66 -1.65 -5.46 10.55
N THR A 67 -1.66 -6.00 9.32
CA THR A 67 -2.67 -6.91 8.79
C THR A 67 -2.79 -8.22 9.58
N LEU A 68 -1.67 -8.75 10.08
CA LEU A 68 -1.66 -9.93 10.95
C LEU A 68 -1.85 -9.59 12.43
N SER A 69 -1.97 -8.31 12.76
CA SER A 69 -2.15 -7.79 14.11
C SER A 69 -1.04 -8.22 15.07
N LEU A 70 0.18 -8.45 14.55
CA LEU A 70 1.29 -8.92 15.38
C LEU A 70 1.77 -7.82 16.33
N GLY A 71 1.66 -6.56 15.90
CA GLY A 71 1.91 -5.39 16.73
C GLY A 71 0.79 -5.17 17.75
N ALA A 72 -0.46 -5.11 17.28
CA ALA A 72 -1.64 -4.84 18.10
C ALA A 72 -1.85 -5.89 19.21
N THR A 73 -1.63 -7.17 18.92
CA THR A 73 -1.79 -8.27 19.90
C THR A 73 -0.59 -8.44 20.84
N GLY A 74 0.53 -7.74 20.59
CA GLY A 74 1.77 -7.86 21.36
C GLY A 74 2.58 -9.13 21.08
N ALA A 75 2.17 -9.99 20.14
CA ALA A 75 2.90 -11.19 19.76
C ALA A 75 4.32 -10.86 19.26
N LEU A 76 4.44 -9.85 18.38
CA LEU A 76 5.73 -9.38 17.89
C LEU A 76 6.59 -8.79 19.00
N ARG A 77 5.99 -8.03 19.92
CA ARG A 77 6.71 -7.44 21.06
C ARG A 77 7.35 -8.52 21.92
N LYS A 78 6.61 -9.57 22.24
CA LYS A 78 7.10 -10.69 23.06
C LYS A 78 8.28 -11.41 22.40
N GLU A 79 8.25 -11.60 21.08
CA GLU A 79 9.36 -12.24 20.36
C GLU A 79 10.55 -11.30 20.19
N PHE A 80 10.30 -10.02 19.92
CA PHE A 80 11.32 -8.98 19.86
C PHE A 80 12.10 -8.85 21.17
N ASP A 81 11.42 -8.87 22.32
CA ASP A 81 12.07 -8.76 23.63
C ASP A 81 13.04 -9.94 23.87
N LYS A 82 12.75 -11.13 23.33
CA LYS A 82 13.68 -12.29 23.39
C LYS A 82 14.91 -12.07 22.53
N GLU A 83 14.75 -11.56 21.30
CA GLU A 83 15.88 -11.26 20.41
C GLU A 83 16.78 -10.19 21.04
N MET A 84 16.21 -9.12 21.59
CA MET A 84 16.99 -8.06 22.24
C MET A 84 17.70 -8.56 23.51
N ALA A 85 17.07 -9.43 24.30
CA ALA A 85 17.70 -10.02 25.48
C ALA A 85 18.92 -10.90 25.13
N ALA A 86 18.98 -11.45 23.91
CA ALA A 86 20.12 -12.22 23.41
C ALA A 86 21.29 -11.33 22.93
N LEU A 87 21.08 -10.02 22.76
CA LEU A 87 22.06 -9.05 22.25
C LEU A 87 22.30 -7.88 23.23
N PRO A 88 22.59 -8.14 24.52
CA PRO A 88 22.58 -7.12 25.56
C PRO A 88 23.73 -6.10 25.47
N SER A 89 24.77 -6.40 24.71
CA SER A 89 25.96 -5.55 24.56
C SER A 89 26.06 -4.88 23.19
N ASP A 90 25.13 -5.17 22.28
CA ASP A 90 25.17 -4.65 20.93
C ASP A 90 24.65 -3.20 20.88
N PRO A 91 25.32 -2.29 20.15
CA PRO A 91 24.85 -0.92 19.99
C PRO A 91 23.46 -0.84 19.32
N ILE A 92 22.62 0.07 19.81
CA ILE A 92 21.28 0.27 19.24
C ILE A 92 21.34 0.85 17.82
N GLY A 93 22.18 1.86 17.61
CA GLY A 93 22.34 2.52 16.30
C GLY A 93 23.41 1.83 15.47
N ALA A 94 23.23 1.83 14.14
CA ALA A 94 24.24 1.27 13.23
C ALA A 94 25.52 2.10 13.16
N SER A 95 25.48 3.39 13.50
CA SER A 95 26.63 4.31 13.52
C SER A 95 27.36 4.56 12.19
N GLY A 96 26.87 3.99 11.08
CA GLY A 96 27.44 4.18 9.75
C GLY A 96 26.53 3.62 8.66
N SER A 97 26.95 3.73 7.40
CA SER A 97 26.24 3.10 6.27
C SER A 97 26.54 1.61 6.21
N ARG A 98 25.83 0.86 5.35
CA ARG A 98 26.14 -0.58 5.13
C ARG A 98 27.58 -0.81 4.65
N ILE A 99 28.20 0.20 4.04
CA ILE A 99 29.55 0.09 3.46
C ILE A 99 30.63 0.55 4.44
N VAL A 100 30.30 1.47 5.36
CA VAL A 100 31.25 2.06 6.30
C VAL A 100 30.71 1.89 7.71
N ASP A 101 31.26 0.91 8.43
CA ASP A 101 31.05 0.63 9.86
C ASP A 101 29.62 0.35 10.34
N GLY A 102 28.61 0.40 9.47
CA GLY A 102 27.20 0.17 9.81
C GLY A 102 26.66 -1.24 9.53
N ASN A 103 27.49 -2.16 9.05
CA ASN A 103 27.09 -3.55 8.80
C ASN A 103 27.52 -4.45 9.97
N SER A 104 26.59 -5.21 10.54
CA SER A 104 26.86 -6.14 11.65
C SER A 104 26.75 -7.60 11.20
N GLU A 105 27.42 -8.50 11.92
CA GLU A 105 27.27 -9.96 11.70
C GLU A 105 25.81 -10.41 11.91
N TYR A 106 25.11 -9.78 12.86
CA TYR A 106 23.70 -10.04 13.10
C TYR A 106 22.81 -9.67 11.89
N MET A 107 23.09 -8.54 11.22
CA MET A 107 22.39 -8.17 9.97
C MET A 107 22.56 -9.23 8.90
N GLU A 108 23.80 -9.69 8.66
CA GLU A 108 24.10 -10.70 7.65
C GLU A 108 23.45 -12.04 7.97
N LEU A 109 23.46 -12.47 9.23
CA LEU A 109 22.77 -13.68 9.68
C LEU A 109 21.26 -13.62 9.38
N VAL A 110 20.61 -12.50 9.73
CA VAL A 110 19.18 -12.33 9.49
C VAL A 110 18.87 -12.30 8.00
N GLU A 111 19.69 -11.63 7.19
CA GLU A 111 19.55 -11.64 5.73
C GLU A 111 19.69 -13.04 5.12
N GLN A 112 20.61 -13.86 5.61
CA GLN A 112 20.75 -15.26 5.19
C GLN A 112 19.54 -16.11 5.58
N GLU A 113 19.04 -15.95 6.80
CA GLU A 113 17.84 -16.67 7.26
C GLU A 113 16.60 -16.31 6.44
N ILE A 114 16.44 -15.04 6.07
CA ILE A 114 15.31 -14.58 5.23
C ILE A 114 15.47 -15.09 3.80
N ALA A 115 16.68 -15.05 3.24
CA ALA A 115 16.95 -15.59 1.90
C ALA A 115 16.60 -17.09 1.83
N ALA A 116 17.02 -17.86 2.85
CA ALA A 116 16.69 -19.28 2.95
C ALA A 116 15.18 -19.53 3.10
N PHE A 117 14.46 -18.70 3.86
CA PHE A 117 13.01 -18.82 4.04
C PHE A 117 12.24 -18.64 2.72
N HIS A 118 12.68 -17.74 1.86
CA HIS A 118 12.01 -17.40 0.59
C HIS A 118 12.64 -18.07 -0.64
N GLY A 119 13.61 -18.97 -0.46
CA GLY A 119 14.29 -19.63 -1.59
C GLY A 119 15.09 -18.66 -2.49
N ALA A 120 15.63 -17.57 -1.93
CA ALA A 120 16.50 -16.63 -2.63
C ALA A 120 17.99 -16.96 -2.39
N GLU A 121 18.87 -16.53 -3.30
CA GLU A 121 20.32 -16.65 -3.09
C GLU A 121 20.80 -15.70 -1.97
N THR A 122 20.28 -14.48 -1.95
CA THR A 122 20.55 -13.50 -0.89
C THR A 122 19.33 -12.61 -0.65
N SER A 123 19.30 -11.99 0.51
CA SER A 123 18.40 -10.89 0.83
C SER A 123 19.19 -9.66 1.33
N LEU A 124 18.61 -8.47 1.23
CA LEU A 124 19.21 -7.20 1.66
C LEU A 124 18.16 -6.35 2.39
N ILE A 125 18.41 -6.02 3.65
CA ILE A 125 17.52 -5.19 4.47
C ILE A 125 17.79 -3.71 4.20
N LEU A 126 16.72 -2.96 3.92
CA LEU A 126 16.69 -1.52 3.66
C LEU A 126 15.65 -0.83 4.58
N ALA A 127 15.73 0.51 4.72
CA ALA A 127 14.96 1.21 5.76
C ALA A 127 13.46 1.35 5.46
N SER A 128 13.04 1.21 4.19
CA SER A 128 11.63 1.16 3.81
C SER A 128 11.43 0.52 2.43
N GLY A 129 10.19 0.11 2.13
CA GLY A 129 9.82 -0.37 0.79
C GLY A 129 9.97 0.73 -0.28
N PHE A 130 9.73 1.98 0.09
CA PHE A 130 9.94 3.12 -0.80
C PHE A 130 11.41 3.26 -1.21
N GLU A 131 12.32 3.21 -0.24
CA GLU A 131 13.76 3.27 -0.51
C GLU A 131 14.27 2.04 -1.26
N ALA A 132 13.69 0.87 -1.01
CA ALA A 132 14.02 -0.36 -1.72
C ALA A 132 13.72 -0.25 -3.21
N ASN A 133 12.54 0.23 -3.57
CA ASN A 133 12.17 0.46 -4.97
C ASN A 133 13.08 1.51 -5.64
N ILE A 134 13.40 2.62 -4.96
CA ILE A 134 14.38 3.59 -5.47
C ILE A 134 15.75 2.95 -5.70
N ALA A 135 16.22 2.14 -4.74
CA ALA A 135 17.52 1.48 -4.85
C ALA A 135 17.56 0.52 -6.04
N ILE A 136 16.49 -0.25 -6.24
CA ILE A 136 16.34 -1.20 -7.34
C ILE A 136 16.40 -0.49 -8.70
N PHE A 137 15.53 0.50 -8.92
CA PHE A 137 15.43 1.14 -10.23
C PHE A 137 16.60 2.08 -10.55
N SER A 138 17.33 2.58 -9.55
CA SER A 138 18.56 3.35 -9.78
C SER A 138 19.80 2.46 -10.01
N ALA A 139 19.85 1.26 -9.43
CA ALA A 139 21.01 0.38 -9.50
C ALA A 139 20.95 -0.68 -10.61
N ILE A 140 19.77 -1.24 -10.87
CA ILE A 140 19.65 -2.47 -11.68
C ILE A 140 19.48 -2.17 -13.17
N PRO A 141 18.43 -1.48 -13.63
CA PRO A 141 18.27 -1.22 -15.07
C PRO A 141 19.45 -0.42 -15.62
N ARG A 142 20.02 -0.85 -16.75
CA ARG A 142 21.18 -0.23 -17.42
C ARG A 142 20.77 0.47 -18.73
N PRO A 143 21.61 1.33 -19.32
CA PRO A 143 21.27 2.07 -20.55
C PRO A 143 20.82 1.23 -21.75
N GLY A 144 21.15 -0.06 -21.79
CA GLY A 144 20.72 -0.98 -22.83
C GLY A 144 19.34 -1.59 -22.60
N ASP A 145 18.82 -1.53 -21.38
CA ASP A 145 17.59 -2.23 -20.99
C ASP A 145 16.34 -1.39 -21.31
N VAL A 146 15.21 -2.08 -21.42
CA VAL A 146 13.88 -1.48 -21.51
C VAL A 146 13.09 -1.86 -20.27
N ILE A 147 12.41 -0.91 -19.64
CA ILE A 147 11.50 -1.18 -18.53
C ILE A 147 10.07 -1.23 -19.09
N VAL A 148 9.40 -2.35 -18.90
CA VAL A 148 7.96 -2.52 -19.11
C VAL A 148 7.33 -2.61 -17.73
N TYR A 149 6.32 -1.81 -17.43
CA TYR A 149 5.76 -1.76 -16.08
C TYR A 149 4.23 -1.69 -16.10
N ASP A 150 3.61 -2.26 -15.08
CA ASP A 150 2.15 -2.14 -14.91
C ASP A 150 1.78 -0.70 -14.58
N GLU A 151 0.77 -0.13 -15.24
CA GLU A 151 0.43 1.29 -15.07
C GLU A 151 0.03 1.69 -13.64
N PHE A 152 -0.33 0.75 -12.77
CA PHE A 152 -0.71 1.01 -11.37
C PHE A 152 0.40 0.73 -10.36
N VAL A 153 1.65 0.49 -10.80
CA VAL A 153 2.78 0.36 -9.87
C VAL A 153 2.89 1.55 -8.91
N HIS A 154 3.34 1.27 -7.69
CA HIS A 154 3.41 2.24 -6.61
C HIS A 154 4.27 3.45 -6.97
N ALA A 155 3.94 4.61 -6.39
CA ALA A 155 4.67 5.87 -6.57
C ALA A 155 6.19 5.73 -6.35
N SER A 156 6.63 4.85 -5.43
CA SER A 156 8.06 4.59 -5.22
C SER A 156 8.76 3.95 -6.43
N MET A 157 8.05 3.15 -7.22
CA MET A 157 8.58 2.56 -8.44
C MET A 157 8.69 3.63 -9.53
N TYR A 158 7.69 4.51 -9.67
CA TYR A 158 7.78 5.70 -10.52
C TYR A 158 8.97 6.59 -10.14
N ASP A 159 9.12 6.94 -8.87
CA ASP A 159 10.24 7.76 -8.37
C ASP A 159 11.61 7.09 -8.57
N GLY A 160 11.65 5.77 -8.46
CA GLY A 160 12.83 4.97 -8.80
C GLY A 160 13.14 5.00 -10.29
N MET A 161 12.13 4.83 -11.14
CA MET A 161 12.23 4.89 -12.61
C MET A 161 12.57 6.29 -13.14
N GLU A 162 12.35 7.35 -12.37
CA GLU A 162 12.87 8.68 -12.70
C GLU A 162 14.39 8.80 -12.49
N ARG A 163 14.99 7.89 -11.71
CA ARG A 163 16.43 7.84 -11.42
C ARG A 163 17.15 6.72 -12.17
N THR A 164 16.45 6.01 -13.03
CA THR A 164 16.99 4.86 -13.77
C THR A 164 17.94 5.30 -14.89
N LEU A 165 18.83 4.38 -15.31
CA LEU A 165 19.65 4.57 -16.50
C LEU A 165 19.00 4.00 -17.77
N ALA A 166 17.96 3.18 -17.64
CA ALA A 166 17.21 2.69 -18.80
C ALA A 166 16.46 3.86 -19.47
N VAL A 167 16.64 3.99 -20.78
CA VAL A 167 16.08 5.13 -21.53
C VAL A 167 14.61 4.92 -21.85
N GLU A 168 14.22 3.68 -22.13
CA GLU A 168 12.87 3.32 -22.55
C GLU A 168 12.07 2.77 -21.37
N LYS A 169 10.92 3.39 -21.09
CA LYS A 169 9.96 3.03 -20.03
C LYS A 169 8.58 2.96 -20.65
N ILE A 170 7.95 1.80 -20.67
CA ILE A 170 6.68 1.57 -21.37
C ILE A 170 5.66 0.97 -20.40
N PRO A 171 4.53 1.65 -20.12
CA PRO A 171 3.47 1.06 -19.33
C PRO A 171 2.72 -0.01 -20.15
N PHE A 172 2.23 -1.05 -19.49
CA PHE A 172 1.16 -1.91 -19.99
C PHE A 172 -0.08 -1.76 -19.10
N LYS A 173 -1.24 -2.08 -19.67
CA LYS A 173 -2.52 -1.93 -18.98
C LYS A 173 -2.58 -2.83 -17.75
N HIS A 174 -3.15 -2.29 -16.68
CA HIS A 174 -3.13 -2.91 -15.37
C HIS A 174 -3.63 -4.37 -15.37
N ASN A 175 -2.81 -5.29 -14.86
CA ASN A 175 -3.07 -6.73 -14.75
C ASN A 175 -3.56 -7.40 -16.06
N ASP A 176 -3.20 -6.84 -17.21
CA ASP A 176 -3.67 -7.29 -18.52
C ASP A 176 -2.54 -8.02 -19.29
N ALA A 177 -2.62 -9.35 -19.30
CA ALA A 177 -1.62 -10.23 -19.90
C ALA A 177 -1.54 -10.07 -21.43
N ASP A 178 -2.67 -9.82 -22.08
CA ASP A 178 -2.71 -9.53 -23.51
C ASP A 178 -2.05 -8.18 -23.80
N ALA A 179 -2.31 -7.13 -23.02
CA ALA A 179 -1.63 -5.85 -23.18
C ALA A 179 -0.11 -5.99 -23.01
N LEU A 180 0.35 -6.78 -22.03
CA LEU A 180 1.77 -7.11 -21.89
C LEU A 180 2.30 -7.80 -23.15
N ARG A 181 1.61 -8.82 -23.67
CA ARG A 181 1.98 -9.54 -24.89
C ARG A 181 2.20 -8.59 -26.06
N HIS A 182 1.24 -7.70 -26.31
CA HIS A 182 1.32 -6.72 -27.40
C HIS A 182 2.53 -5.78 -27.26
N VAL A 183 2.82 -5.31 -26.03
CA VAL A 183 3.99 -4.48 -25.75
C VAL A 183 5.29 -5.24 -26.04
N LEU A 184 5.39 -6.49 -25.57
CA LEU A 184 6.59 -7.31 -25.76
C LEU A 184 6.81 -7.70 -27.23
N GLU A 185 5.77 -8.09 -27.96
CA GLU A 185 5.85 -8.39 -29.40
C GLU A 185 6.29 -7.16 -30.20
N ASN A 186 5.70 -5.99 -29.93
CA ASN A 186 6.11 -4.75 -30.56
C ASN A 186 7.57 -4.40 -30.25
N LEU A 187 8.05 -4.62 -29.03
CA LEU A 187 9.47 -4.44 -28.68
C LEU A 187 10.38 -5.40 -29.46
N VAL A 188 10.00 -6.67 -29.57
CA VAL A 188 10.75 -7.66 -30.36
C VAL A 188 10.78 -7.27 -31.85
N ASP A 189 9.71 -6.67 -32.35
CA ASP A 189 9.61 -6.29 -33.75
C ASP A 189 10.37 -5.02 -34.12
N THR A 190 10.35 -4.05 -33.23
CA THR A 190 10.96 -2.73 -33.45
C THR A 190 12.41 -2.65 -32.96
N ASN A 191 12.86 -3.59 -32.12
CA ASN A 191 14.21 -3.57 -31.54
C ASN A 191 15.01 -4.85 -31.87
N PRO A 192 15.86 -4.81 -32.91
CA PRO A 192 16.67 -5.97 -33.32
C PRO A 192 17.58 -6.53 -32.22
N LEU A 193 18.02 -5.71 -31.27
CA LEU A 193 18.88 -6.16 -30.18
C LEU A 193 18.10 -6.95 -29.11
N ILE A 194 16.83 -6.62 -28.87
CA ILE A 194 15.94 -7.45 -28.03
C ILE A 194 15.65 -8.77 -28.74
N ARG A 195 15.30 -8.74 -30.03
CA ARG A 195 15.08 -9.96 -30.83
C ARG A 195 16.29 -10.90 -30.85
N GLN A 196 17.50 -10.34 -30.82
CA GLN A 196 18.76 -11.11 -30.76
C GLN A 196 19.19 -11.51 -29.33
N GLY A 197 18.42 -11.16 -28.30
CA GLY A 197 18.76 -11.46 -26.90
C GLY A 197 19.92 -10.63 -26.33
N LYS A 198 20.30 -9.52 -26.99
CA LYS A 198 21.42 -8.64 -26.60
C LYS A 198 21.00 -7.48 -25.70
N LYS A 199 19.70 -7.17 -25.62
CA LYS A 199 19.10 -6.21 -24.69
C LYS A 199 18.10 -6.93 -23.80
N CYS A 200 18.05 -6.54 -22.52
CA CYS A 200 17.13 -7.09 -21.55
C CYS A 200 15.84 -6.28 -21.48
N VAL A 201 14.70 -6.96 -21.29
CA VAL A 201 13.42 -6.32 -20.94
C VAL A 201 13.13 -6.60 -19.47
N ILE A 202 13.04 -5.54 -18.67
CA ILE A 202 12.74 -5.61 -17.24
C ILE A 202 11.23 -5.38 -17.08
N ILE A 203 10.51 -6.35 -16.52
CA ILE A 203 9.07 -6.29 -16.31
C ILE A 203 8.82 -6.01 -14.82
N ALA A 204 8.14 -4.93 -14.51
CA ALA A 204 7.94 -4.43 -13.15
C ALA A 204 6.46 -4.34 -12.78
N LEU A 205 6.07 -4.93 -11.64
CA LEU A 205 4.68 -5.00 -11.18
C LEU A 205 4.57 -5.18 -9.67
N GLU A 206 3.36 -5.07 -9.13
CA GLU A 206 3.04 -5.46 -7.75
C GLU A 206 2.33 -6.82 -7.74
N SER A 207 2.50 -7.57 -6.68
CA SER A 207 1.78 -8.85 -6.47
C SER A 207 0.33 -8.63 -6.03
N VAL A 208 0.12 -7.73 -5.06
CA VAL A 208 -1.18 -7.29 -4.56
C VAL A 208 -1.16 -5.78 -4.54
N TYR A 209 -2.05 -5.14 -5.29
CA TYR A 209 -2.01 -3.70 -5.47
C TYR A 209 -2.64 -2.98 -4.29
N SER A 210 -1.92 -1.97 -3.79
CA SER A 210 -2.22 -1.37 -2.49
C SER A 210 -3.58 -0.70 -2.38
N MET A 211 -4.14 -0.16 -3.48
CA MET A 211 -5.37 0.65 -3.46
C MET A 211 -6.61 -0.15 -3.82
N ASP A 212 -6.52 -1.02 -4.82
CA ASP A 212 -7.65 -1.83 -5.30
C ASP A 212 -7.73 -3.21 -4.67
N GLY A 213 -6.65 -3.67 -4.03
CA GLY A 213 -6.63 -4.96 -3.38
C GLY A 213 -6.80 -6.11 -4.36
N ASP A 214 -6.52 -5.92 -5.64
CA ASP A 214 -6.50 -6.99 -6.61
C ASP A 214 -5.12 -7.67 -6.66
N VAL A 215 -5.14 -8.93 -7.10
CA VAL A 215 -3.97 -9.81 -7.15
C VAL A 215 -3.51 -9.93 -8.58
N CYS A 216 -2.23 -9.70 -8.83
CA CYS A 216 -1.63 -9.83 -10.14
C CYS A 216 -1.74 -11.26 -10.69
N PRO A 217 -2.10 -11.46 -11.97
CA PRO A 217 -2.08 -12.77 -12.63
C PRO A 217 -0.63 -13.18 -12.98
N LEU A 218 0.26 -13.20 -11.98
CA LEU A 218 1.70 -13.29 -12.14
C LEU A 218 2.14 -14.49 -12.98
N LYS A 219 1.50 -15.65 -12.78
CA LYS A 219 1.83 -16.87 -13.55
C LYS A 219 1.60 -16.67 -15.05
N GLU A 220 0.48 -16.07 -15.42
CA GLU A 220 0.12 -15.78 -16.80
C GLU A 220 1.07 -14.74 -17.42
N LEU A 221 1.40 -13.67 -16.68
CA LEU A 221 2.35 -12.65 -17.15
C LEU A 221 3.76 -13.22 -17.38
N VAL A 222 4.21 -14.12 -16.50
CA VAL A 222 5.48 -14.85 -16.67
C VAL A 222 5.43 -15.75 -17.90
N ASP A 223 4.33 -16.45 -18.14
CA ASP A 223 4.14 -17.33 -19.29
C ASP A 223 4.13 -16.52 -20.60
N VAL A 224 3.40 -15.40 -20.66
CA VAL A 224 3.44 -14.43 -21.77
C VAL A 224 4.87 -13.96 -22.05
N ALA A 225 5.60 -13.53 -21.02
CA ALA A 225 6.98 -13.07 -21.21
C ALA A 225 7.93 -14.19 -21.63
N ASN A 226 7.66 -15.44 -21.20
CA ASN A 226 8.40 -16.62 -21.65
C ASN A 226 8.20 -16.90 -23.14
N GLU A 227 6.97 -16.76 -23.62
CA GLU A 227 6.62 -16.91 -25.02
C GLU A 227 7.20 -15.78 -25.89
N SER A 228 7.04 -14.51 -25.48
CA SER A 228 7.48 -13.35 -26.25
C SER A 228 9.00 -13.14 -26.24
N LEU A 229 9.70 -13.55 -25.18
CA LEU A 229 11.15 -13.36 -25.01
C LEU A 229 11.86 -14.69 -24.67
N PRO A 230 11.96 -15.64 -25.63
CA PRO A 230 12.45 -16.99 -25.39
C PRO A 230 13.98 -17.07 -25.17
N LEU A 231 14.73 -16.04 -25.54
CA LEU A 231 16.20 -15.99 -25.42
C LEU A 231 16.68 -15.67 -23.99
N ARG A 232 15.77 -15.71 -23.01
CA ARG A 232 16.03 -15.41 -21.58
C ARG A 232 16.61 -14.01 -21.34
N ASN A 233 16.31 -13.06 -22.22
CA ASN A 233 16.67 -11.66 -22.11
C ASN A 233 15.56 -10.84 -21.45
N LYS A 234 15.05 -11.35 -20.32
CA LYS A 234 14.02 -10.72 -19.51
C LYS A 234 14.29 -10.90 -18.02
N ALA A 235 13.76 -10.00 -17.20
CA ALA A 235 13.82 -10.09 -15.75
C ALA A 235 12.55 -9.50 -15.14
N PHE A 236 11.96 -10.18 -14.16
CA PHE A 236 10.84 -9.64 -13.38
C PHE A 236 11.33 -8.97 -12.08
N ILE A 237 10.73 -7.82 -11.76
CA ILE A 237 10.83 -7.13 -10.49
C ILE A 237 9.42 -7.09 -9.90
N VAL A 238 9.20 -7.79 -8.79
CA VAL A 238 7.88 -7.90 -8.15
C VAL A 238 7.91 -7.26 -6.77
N ASP A 239 7.06 -6.27 -6.56
CA ASP A 239 6.78 -5.72 -5.23
C ASP A 239 5.74 -6.60 -4.51
N GLU A 240 6.16 -7.16 -3.38
CA GLU A 240 5.40 -8.05 -2.50
C GLU A 240 5.03 -7.37 -1.18
N ALA A 241 4.85 -6.04 -1.20
CA ALA A 241 4.42 -5.26 -0.05
C ALA A 241 3.15 -5.78 0.61
N HIS A 242 2.12 -6.13 -0.18
CA HIS A 242 0.79 -6.53 0.31
C HIS A 242 0.51 -8.04 0.22
N SER A 243 1.48 -8.84 -0.19
CA SER A 243 1.41 -10.31 -0.22
C SER A 243 2.32 -10.96 0.83
N ALA A 244 3.48 -10.36 1.14
CA ALA A 244 4.44 -10.88 2.09
C ALA A 244 3.82 -10.99 3.49
N GLY A 245 3.94 -12.16 4.11
CA GLY A 245 3.29 -12.50 5.38
C GLY A 245 1.88 -13.07 5.23
N LEU A 246 1.24 -12.94 4.07
CA LEU A 246 -0.18 -13.26 3.87
C LEU A 246 -0.44 -14.39 2.88
N MET A 247 0.31 -14.45 1.79
CA MET A 247 0.15 -15.47 0.75
C MET A 247 1.19 -16.58 0.91
N GLY A 248 0.82 -17.82 0.57
CA GLY A 248 1.64 -19.01 0.83
C GLY A 248 1.40 -19.63 2.21
N ALA A 249 1.76 -20.91 2.36
CA ALA A 249 1.43 -21.72 3.55
C ALA A 249 2.06 -21.22 4.86
N LYS A 250 3.09 -20.38 4.77
CA LYS A 250 3.76 -19.71 5.90
C LYS A 250 3.83 -18.19 5.70
N GLY A 251 3.09 -17.62 4.75
CA GLY A 251 3.17 -16.20 4.40
C GLY A 251 4.40 -15.84 3.56
N GLU A 252 4.90 -16.75 2.74
CA GLU A 252 6.10 -16.56 1.91
C GLU A 252 5.93 -15.53 0.78
N GLY A 253 4.71 -15.09 0.48
CA GLY A 253 4.40 -14.20 -0.65
C GLY A 253 3.86 -14.95 -1.87
N LEU A 254 3.30 -14.20 -2.81
CA LEU A 254 2.71 -14.68 -4.06
C LEU A 254 3.72 -15.41 -4.94
N VAL A 255 4.94 -14.89 -5.08
CA VAL A 255 5.96 -15.51 -5.95
C VAL A 255 6.30 -16.92 -5.44
N SER A 256 6.53 -17.05 -4.13
CA SER A 256 6.84 -18.32 -3.48
C SER A 256 5.62 -19.27 -3.50
N MET A 257 4.42 -18.75 -3.29
CA MET A 257 3.18 -19.52 -3.38
C MET A 257 2.98 -20.16 -4.76
N LEU A 258 3.38 -19.46 -5.83
CA LEU A 258 3.28 -19.94 -7.21
C LEU A 258 4.50 -20.76 -7.67
N GLY A 259 5.55 -20.87 -6.85
CA GLY A 259 6.80 -21.55 -7.22
C GLY A 259 7.60 -20.85 -8.33
N LEU A 260 7.50 -19.52 -8.40
CA LEU A 260 8.09 -18.68 -9.46
C LEU A 260 9.39 -17.99 -9.02
N GLU A 261 10.04 -18.45 -7.94
CA GLU A 261 11.24 -17.81 -7.38
C GLU A 261 12.42 -17.77 -8.36
N LYS A 262 12.44 -18.68 -9.36
CA LYS A 262 13.47 -18.72 -10.41
C LYS A 262 13.14 -17.84 -11.62
N ASP A 263 11.88 -17.47 -11.80
CA ASP A 263 11.41 -16.61 -12.89
C ASP A 263 11.45 -15.13 -12.51
N VAL A 264 11.41 -14.83 -11.21
CA VAL A 264 11.48 -13.48 -10.65
C VAL A 264 12.89 -13.15 -10.20
N ALA A 265 13.51 -12.15 -10.86
CA ALA A 265 14.89 -11.75 -10.60
C ALA A 265 15.04 -10.96 -9.30
N VAL A 266 14.03 -10.14 -8.96
CA VAL A 266 14.03 -9.29 -7.77
C VAL A 266 12.65 -9.32 -7.11
N ARG A 267 12.63 -9.61 -5.81
CA ARG A 267 11.44 -9.52 -4.97
C ARG A 267 11.63 -8.47 -3.88
N VAL A 268 10.61 -7.66 -3.63
CA VAL A 268 10.63 -6.62 -2.59
C VAL A 268 9.58 -6.92 -1.54
N HIS A 269 9.98 -7.23 -0.32
CA HIS A 269 9.04 -7.45 0.78
C HIS A 269 9.09 -6.23 1.71
N ALA A 270 8.05 -5.39 1.69
CA ALA A 270 7.90 -4.35 2.70
C ALA A 270 7.53 -4.99 4.04
N VAL A 271 8.37 -4.82 5.07
CA VAL A 271 8.12 -5.47 6.37
C VAL A 271 7.19 -4.65 7.28
N SER A 272 6.81 -3.44 6.86
CA SER A 272 5.96 -2.49 7.62
C SER A 272 4.48 -2.74 7.55
N LYS A 273 4.09 -3.89 6.99
CA LYS A 273 2.70 -4.29 6.83
C LYS A 273 2.42 -5.54 7.67
N ALA A 274 2.04 -6.66 7.06
CA ALA A 274 1.75 -7.91 7.75
C ALA A 274 2.88 -8.41 8.67
N ILE A 275 4.14 -8.14 8.31
CA ILE A 275 5.32 -8.51 9.12
C ILE A 275 5.47 -7.59 10.36
N GLY A 276 4.88 -6.40 10.38
CA GLY A 276 4.68 -5.57 11.58
C GLY A 276 5.86 -4.70 12.02
N VAL A 277 6.89 -4.49 11.19
CA VAL A 277 8.14 -3.77 11.56
C VAL A 277 8.51 -2.73 10.50
N SER A 278 9.18 -1.62 10.80
CA SER A 278 9.69 -0.74 9.72
C SER A 278 10.76 -1.43 8.87
N GLY A 279 10.80 -1.17 7.55
CA GLY A 279 11.86 -1.66 6.68
C GLY A 279 11.35 -2.27 5.38
N ALA A 280 12.28 -2.80 4.59
CA ALA A 280 12.00 -3.74 3.51
C ALA A 280 13.15 -4.72 3.33
N VAL A 281 12.87 -5.84 2.68
CA VAL A 281 13.85 -6.82 2.27
C VAL A 281 13.82 -6.95 0.76
N VAL A 282 14.97 -6.75 0.12
CA VAL A 282 15.15 -7.01 -1.31
C VAL A 282 15.82 -8.36 -1.48
N MET A 283 15.22 -9.25 -2.25
CA MET A 283 15.75 -10.58 -2.51
C MET A 283 16.08 -10.75 -3.98
N GLY A 284 17.16 -11.48 -4.26
CA GLY A 284 17.62 -11.73 -5.62
C GLY A 284 18.94 -12.50 -5.60
N SER A 285 19.69 -12.39 -6.70
CA SER A 285 21.01 -13.02 -6.81
C SER A 285 22.09 -12.22 -6.07
N GLN A 286 23.25 -12.86 -5.84
CA GLN A 286 24.42 -12.16 -5.28
C GLN A 286 24.85 -10.98 -6.16
N THR A 287 24.68 -11.09 -7.47
CA THR A 287 24.91 -9.99 -8.43
C THR A 287 23.95 -8.83 -8.19
N ILE A 288 22.66 -9.10 -7.94
CA ILE A 288 21.66 -8.05 -7.62
C ILE A 288 22.02 -7.35 -6.32
N ARG A 289 22.32 -8.10 -5.25
CA ARG A 289 22.79 -7.51 -3.98
C ARG A 289 24.01 -6.61 -4.20
N THR A 290 25.01 -7.13 -4.91
CA THR A 290 26.26 -6.41 -5.19
C THR A 290 26.01 -5.14 -6.01
N ALA A 291 25.11 -5.20 -7.00
CA ALA A 291 24.72 -4.04 -7.80
C ALA A 291 24.07 -2.96 -6.93
N ILE A 292 23.11 -3.32 -6.08
CA ILE A 292 22.43 -2.35 -5.20
C ILE A 292 23.43 -1.67 -4.27
N ILE A 293 24.29 -2.44 -3.57
CA ILE A 293 25.22 -1.85 -2.59
C ILE A 293 26.35 -1.03 -3.22
N ASN A 294 26.59 -1.13 -4.54
CA ASN A 294 27.63 -0.36 -5.25
C ASN A 294 27.07 0.77 -6.12
N LEU A 295 25.81 0.71 -6.52
CA LEU A 295 25.23 1.64 -7.51
C LEU A 295 24.07 2.46 -6.95
N ALA A 296 23.34 1.97 -5.93
CA ALA A 296 22.24 2.70 -5.33
C ALA A 296 22.77 3.75 -4.32
N ARG A 297 22.81 5.01 -4.73
CA ARG A 297 23.31 6.12 -3.89
C ARG A 297 22.56 6.24 -2.55
N ASN A 298 21.25 5.98 -2.53
CA ASN A 298 20.45 6.03 -1.30
C ASN A 298 20.77 4.88 -0.33
N VAL A 299 21.46 3.82 -0.78
CA VAL A 299 21.99 2.76 0.09
C VAL A 299 23.40 3.09 0.55
N ILE A 300 24.25 3.61 -0.35
CA ILE A 300 25.66 3.91 -0.06
C ILE A 300 25.81 5.06 0.93
N PHE A 301 25.00 6.13 0.77
CA PHE A 301 25.12 7.38 1.51
C PHE A 301 24.05 7.55 2.60
N SER A 302 23.39 6.45 3.00
CA SER A 302 22.43 6.44 4.11
C SER A 302 22.94 5.57 5.25
N THR A 303 22.55 5.90 6.48
CA THR A 303 22.88 5.08 7.66
C THR A 303 22.15 3.74 7.55
N ALA A 304 22.81 2.64 7.88
CA ALA A 304 22.18 1.32 7.92
C ALA A 304 21.05 1.27 8.96
N VAL A 305 20.11 0.33 8.77
CA VAL A 305 19.01 0.17 9.72
C VAL A 305 19.54 -0.23 11.10
N SER A 306 18.87 0.26 12.15
CA SER A 306 19.29 0.05 13.54
C SER A 306 19.05 -1.38 14.01
N LEU A 307 19.77 -1.81 15.05
CA LEU A 307 19.65 -3.15 15.62
C LEU A 307 18.18 -3.52 15.96
N PRO A 308 17.38 -2.66 16.61
CA PRO A 308 15.97 -2.98 16.89
C PRO A 308 15.14 -3.27 15.65
N VAL A 309 15.43 -2.64 14.51
CA VAL A 309 14.72 -2.92 13.26
C VAL A 309 15.03 -4.33 12.78
N VAL A 310 16.31 -4.71 12.75
CA VAL A 310 16.76 -6.05 12.33
C VAL A 310 16.20 -7.12 13.26
N ALA A 311 16.26 -6.88 14.58
CA ALA A 311 15.73 -7.80 15.58
C ALA A 311 14.21 -7.96 15.47
N GLY A 312 13.47 -6.87 15.22
CA GLY A 312 12.03 -6.92 14.96
C GLY A 312 11.70 -7.75 13.72
N ILE A 313 12.44 -7.53 12.62
CA ILE A 313 12.27 -8.31 11.39
C ILE A 313 12.48 -9.80 11.68
N ARG A 314 13.60 -10.16 12.31
CA ARG A 314 13.90 -11.57 12.64
C ARG A 314 12.84 -12.19 13.54
N ALA A 315 12.38 -11.46 14.57
CA ALA A 315 11.33 -11.89 15.47
C ALA A 315 10.04 -12.23 14.70
N SER A 316 9.60 -11.37 13.79
CA SER A 316 8.41 -11.62 12.97
C SER A 316 8.58 -12.84 12.06
N TYR A 317 9.74 -12.96 11.40
CA TYR A 317 10.08 -14.16 10.61
C TYR A 317 10.12 -15.44 11.45
N ASN A 318 10.54 -15.38 12.71
CA ASN A 318 10.56 -16.52 13.60
C ASN A 318 9.14 -17.00 13.96
N LEU A 319 8.20 -16.07 14.17
CA LEU A 319 6.77 -16.40 14.34
C LEU A 319 6.22 -17.10 13.09
N MET A 320 6.53 -16.59 11.89
CA MET A 320 6.12 -17.19 10.62
C MET A 320 6.72 -18.59 10.41
N LYS A 321 8.03 -18.76 10.62
CA LYS A 321 8.74 -20.05 10.49
C LYS A 321 8.13 -21.13 11.39
N ARG A 322 7.74 -20.77 12.62
CA ARG A 322 7.11 -21.68 13.59
C ARG A 322 5.62 -21.88 13.34
N GLY A 323 5.02 -21.17 12.37
CA GLY A 323 3.61 -21.28 12.01
C GLY A 323 2.67 -20.59 13.00
N GLU A 324 3.18 -19.73 13.88
CA GLU A 324 2.40 -19.01 14.90
C GLU A 324 1.48 -17.94 14.28
N THR A 325 1.68 -17.58 13.02
CA THR A 325 0.83 -16.61 12.29
C THR A 325 -0.34 -17.26 11.53
N ARG A 326 -0.44 -18.59 11.52
CA ARG A 326 -1.46 -19.31 10.73
C ARG A 326 -2.89 -19.05 11.21
N GLU A 327 -3.10 -18.99 12.52
CA GLU A 327 -4.42 -18.69 13.09
C GLU A 327 -4.84 -17.26 12.75
N ASN A 328 -3.92 -16.30 12.81
CA ASN A 328 -4.15 -14.91 12.39
C ASN A 328 -4.57 -14.84 10.91
N LEU A 329 -3.85 -15.54 10.03
CA LEU A 329 -4.18 -15.59 8.60
C LEU A 329 -5.56 -16.23 8.35
N ALA A 330 -5.84 -17.36 9.01
CA ALA A 330 -7.14 -18.03 8.88
C ALA A 330 -8.29 -17.15 9.38
N ASN A 331 -8.10 -16.43 10.49
CA ASN A 331 -9.10 -15.50 11.00
C ASN A 331 -9.30 -14.31 10.05
N LEU A 332 -8.23 -13.71 9.53
CA LEU A 332 -8.29 -12.65 8.53
C LEU A 332 -9.11 -13.08 7.31
N GLN A 333 -8.82 -14.25 6.75
CA GLN A 333 -9.58 -14.80 5.62
C GLN A 333 -11.06 -14.99 5.98
N ARG A 334 -11.35 -15.55 7.14
CA ARG A 334 -12.73 -15.71 7.63
C ARG A 334 -13.47 -14.38 7.74
N LEU A 335 -12.80 -13.32 8.21
CA LEU A 335 -13.39 -11.99 8.35
C LEU A 335 -13.67 -11.32 7.00
N VAL A 336 -12.75 -11.41 6.04
CA VAL A 336 -12.94 -10.85 4.69
C VAL A 336 -14.06 -11.58 3.95
N HIS A 337 -14.10 -12.92 4.00
CA HIS A 337 -15.21 -13.69 3.43
C HIS A 337 -16.54 -13.33 4.09
N HIS A 338 -16.56 -13.16 5.41
CA HIS A 338 -17.76 -12.74 6.13
C HIS A 338 -18.22 -11.34 5.71
N PHE A 339 -17.29 -10.39 5.54
CA PHE A 339 -17.60 -9.05 5.04
C PHE A 339 -18.27 -9.12 3.66
N HIS A 340 -17.64 -9.80 2.69
CA HIS A 340 -18.20 -9.95 1.34
C HIS A 340 -19.58 -10.61 1.38
N ALA A 341 -19.73 -11.72 2.10
CA ALA A 341 -21.02 -12.40 2.25
C ALA A 341 -22.09 -11.50 2.87
N THR A 342 -21.74 -10.73 3.90
CA THR A 342 -22.70 -9.90 4.64
C THR A 342 -23.11 -8.68 3.82
N ILE A 343 -22.18 -8.02 3.12
CA ILE A 343 -22.48 -6.80 2.37
C ILE A 343 -23.30 -7.07 1.12
N ILE A 344 -22.98 -8.12 0.35
CA ILE A 344 -23.72 -8.42 -0.89
C ILE A 344 -25.14 -8.93 -0.62
N ASN A 345 -25.35 -9.59 0.53
CA ASN A 345 -26.67 -10.07 0.94
C ASN A 345 -27.49 -9.01 1.67
N HIS A 346 -26.95 -7.80 1.88
CA HIS A 346 -27.71 -6.71 2.48
C HIS A 346 -28.87 -6.31 1.55
N PRO A 347 -30.11 -6.15 2.06
CA PRO A 347 -31.30 -5.91 1.22
C PRO A 347 -31.18 -4.72 0.25
N SER A 348 -30.45 -3.68 0.66
CA SER A 348 -30.28 -2.45 -0.12
C SER A 348 -29.05 -2.46 -1.04
N TYR A 349 -28.17 -3.47 -0.96
CA TYR A 349 -26.89 -3.47 -1.69
C TYR A 349 -27.09 -3.47 -3.21
N GLN A 350 -27.93 -4.36 -3.74
CA GLN A 350 -28.17 -4.42 -5.19
C GLN A 350 -28.74 -3.10 -5.73
N ARG A 351 -29.67 -2.49 -4.99
CA ARG A 351 -30.25 -1.19 -5.37
C ARG A 351 -29.19 -0.08 -5.37
N ALA A 352 -28.31 -0.05 -4.36
CA ALA A 352 -27.23 0.92 -4.28
C ALA A 352 -26.19 0.73 -5.39
N LEU A 353 -25.91 -0.52 -5.77
CA LEU A 353 -25.05 -0.88 -6.90
C LEU A 353 -25.66 -0.43 -8.24
N ASP A 354 -26.94 -0.74 -8.47
CA ASP A 354 -27.66 -0.36 -9.70
C ASP A 354 -27.76 1.16 -9.87
N ALA A 355 -27.93 1.89 -8.76
CA ALA A 355 -27.91 3.36 -8.72
C ALA A 355 -26.49 3.96 -8.77
N SER A 356 -25.44 3.13 -8.85
CA SER A 356 -24.04 3.57 -8.85
C SER A 356 -23.62 4.38 -7.60
N ILE A 357 -24.27 4.16 -6.45
CA ILE A 357 -23.94 4.81 -5.16
C ILE A 357 -22.66 4.23 -4.55
N ILE A 358 -22.56 2.91 -4.57
CA ILE A 358 -21.38 2.15 -4.12
C ILE A 358 -21.07 1.04 -5.11
N SER A 359 -19.78 0.73 -5.23
CA SER A 359 -19.32 -0.51 -5.85
C SER A 359 -18.17 -1.09 -5.02
N ILE A 360 -18.20 -2.39 -4.82
CA ILE A 360 -17.13 -3.14 -4.16
C ILE A 360 -16.75 -4.24 -5.15
N PRO A 361 -15.58 -4.15 -5.81
CA PRO A 361 -15.19 -5.13 -6.80
C PRO A 361 -15.01 -6.51 -6.13
N LEU A 362 -15.59 -7.52 -6.75
CA LEU A 362 -15.49 -8.91 -6.33
C LEU A 362 -15.06 -9.76 -7.53
N PHE A 363 -14.20 -10.74 -7.29
CA PHE A 363 -13.94 -11.78 -8.26
C PHE A 363 -15.19 -12.65 -8.47
N GLU A 364 -15.44 -13.16 -9.68
CA GLU A 364 -16.60 -14.02 -9.94
C GLU A 364 -16.61 -15.27 -9.05
N ASP A 365 -15.43 -15.81 -8.77
CA ASP A 365 -15.17 -16.99 -7.94
C ASP A 365 -14.82 -16.64 -6.48
N TRP A 366 -15.12 -15.43 -6.01
CA TRP A 366 -14.67 -14.96 -4.69
C TRP A 366 -15.04 -15.92 -3.53
N ALA A 367 -16.21 -16.57 -3.59
CA ALA A 367 -16.67 -17.44 -2.51
C ALA A 367 -15.81 -18.71 -2.34
N ASP A 368 -15.16 -19.16 -3.42
CA ASP A 368 -14.39 -20.41 -3.47
C ASP A 368 -12.87 -20.16 -3.46
N ARG A 369 -12.43 -18.90 -3.46
CA ARG A 369 -11.01 -18.55 -3.43
C ARG A 369 -10.39 -18.82 -2.06
N ASP A 370 -9.28 -19.53 -2.06
CA ASP A 370 -8.48 -19.78 -0.85
C ASP A 370 -7.94 -18.48 -0.19
N PHE A 371 -7.71 -17.44 -1.01
CA PHE A 371 -7.19 -16.17 -0.54
C PHE A 371 -8.00 -15.00 -1.12
N GLN A 372 -8.57 -14.23 -0.20
CA GLN A 372 -9.10 -12.90 -0.43
C GLN A 372 -8.12 -11.87 0.12
N THR A 373 -7.97 -10.76 -0.61
CA THR A 373 -7.07 -9.71 -0.16
C THR A 373 -7.68 -8.99 1.05
N HIS A 374 -6.81 -8.54 1.94
CA HIS A 374 -7.22 -7.79 3.13
C HIS A 374 -7.57 -6.33 2.83
N VAL A 375 -7.37 -5.89 1.59
CA VAL A 375 -7.64 -4.52 1.15
C VAL A 375 -8.92 -4.54 0.36
N ILE A 376 -9.94 -3.84 0.84
CA ILE A 376 -11.24 -3.77 0.16
C ILE A 376 -11.49 -2.31 -0.21
N PRO A 377 -11.56 -1.98 -1.51
CA PRO A 377 -11.90 -0.64 -1.93
C PRO A 377 -13.43 -0.50 -2.00
N VAL A 378 -13.96 0.53 -1.34
CA VAL A 378 -15.35 0.96 -1.51
C VAL A 378 -15.37 2.11 -2.49
N TRP A 379 -15.72 1.82 -3.73
CA TRP A 379 -15.79 2.79 -4.81
C TRP A 379 -17.10 3.56 -4.70
N THR A 380 -17.00 4.87 -4.91
CA THR A 380 -18.15 5.79 -4.91
C THR A 380 -17.98 6.75 -6.08
N PRO A 381 -19.06 7.23 -6.70
CA PRO A 381 -18.97 8.23 -7.74
C PRO A 381 -18.51 9.59 -7.17
N ASN A 382 -18.11 10.51 -8.05
CA ASN A 382 -17.82 11.90 -7.72
C ASN A 382 -16.84 12.06 -6.52
N GLN A 383 -17.20 12.90 -5.54
CA GLN A 383 -16.44 13.12 -4.30
C GLN A 383 -17.06 12.40 -3.09
N ASP A 384 -17.99 11.46 -3.30
CA ASP A 384 -18.79 10.87 -2.23
C ASP A 384 -17.96 9.99 -1.28
N HIS A 385 -16.78 9.53 -1.71
CA HIS A 385 -15.80 8.82 -0.87
C HIS A 385 -15.35 9.66 0.34
N LEU A 386 -15.32 10.99 0.22
CA LEU A 386 -15.08 11.87 1.35
C LEU A 386 -16.23 11.79 2.35
N PHE A 387 -17.47 11.84 1.87
CA PHE A 387 -18.66 11.77 2.71
C PHE A 387 -18.81 10.41 3.39
N LEU A 388 -18.51 9.32 2.68
CA LEU A 388 -18.45 7.98 3.25
C LEU A 388 -17.37 7.91 4.33
N ALA A 389 -16.16 8.44 4.08
CA ALA A 389 -15.12 8.48 5.09
C ALA A 389 -15.55 9.28 6.34
N TYR A 390 -16.26 10.40 6.16
CA TYR A 390 -16.79 11.18 7.28
C TYR A 390 -17.82 10.39 8.08
N HIS A 391 -18.73 9.70 7.37
CA HIS A 391 -19.73 8.85 7.99
C HIS A 391 -19.07 7.75 8.83
N LEU A 392 -18.12 7.01 8.26
CA LEU A 392 -17.42 5.93 8.96
C LEU A 392 -16.63 6.44 10.17
N ASN A 393 -15.92 7.56 10.04
CA ASN A 393 -15.20 8.16 11.18
C ASN A 393 -16.16 8.60 12.30
N LEU A 394 -17.33 9.16 11.96
CA LEU A 394 -18.35 9.53 12.94
C LEU A 394 -19.04 8.31 13.58
N ALA A 395 -19.15 7.21 12.84
CA ALA A 395 -19.67 5.93 13.31
C ALA A 395 -18.65 5.13 14.16
N GLY A 396 -17.42 5.63 14.34
CA GLY A 396 -16.39 5.01 15.17
C GLY A 396 -15.50 4.01 14.43
N PHE A 397 -15.44 4.06 13.10
CA PHE A 397 -14.52 3.27 12.28
C PHE A 397 -13.41 4.15 11.71
N SER A 398 -12.15 3.71 11.81
CA SER A 398 -11.07 4.39 11.10
C SER A 398 -11.29 4.18 9.60
N SER A 399 -11.24 5.27 8.85
CA SER A 399 -11.37 5.21 7.39
C SER A 399 -10.50 6.27 6.73
N PHE A 400 -9.98 5.95 5.56
CA PHE A 400 -9.09 6.82 4.80
C PHE A 400 -9.63 6.99 3.37
N PRO A 401 -10.06 8.20 2.98
CA PRO A 401 -10.44 8.47 1.60
C PRO A 401 -9.19 8.53 0.71
N VAL A 402 -9.27 7.91 -0.45
CA VAL A 402 -8.22 7.88 -1.46
C VAL A 402 -8.68 8.62 -2.70
N GLU A 403 -7.89 9.59 -3.13
CA GLU A 403 -8.12 10.49 -4.26
C GLU A 403 -6.83 10.63 -5.10
N TYR A 404 -6.95 11.17 -6.31
CA TYR A 404 -5.85 11.66 -7.12
C TYR A 404 -4.81 12.47 -6.32
N PRO A 405 -3.49 12.23 -6.49
CA PRO A 405 -2.86 11.42 -7.54
C PRO A 405 -2.66 9.95 -7.17
N VAL A 406 -3.13 9.49 -6.00
CA VAL A 406 -2.93 8.09 -5.56
C VAL A 406 -3.69 7.13 -6.46
N VAL A 407 -4.86 7.55 -6.94
CA VAL A 407 -5.68 6.82 -7.89
C VAL A 407 -6.10 7.73 -9.05
N PRO A 408 -6.50 7.20 -10.22
CA PRO A 408 -6.92 8.04 -11.35
C PRO A 408 -8.07 9.00 -11.00
N LYS A 409 -8.12 10.14 -11.69
CA LYS A 409 -9.18 11.15 -11.49
C LYS A 409 -10.56 10.55 -11.72
N GLY A 410 -11.52 10.90 -10.86
CA GLY A 410 -12.90 10.41 -10.93
C GLY A 410 -13.11 9.00 -10.39
N GLN A 411 -12.04 8.34 -9.90
CA GLN A 411 -12.13 7.04 -9.28
C GLN A 411 -11.84 7.14 -7.77
N GLY A 412 -12.49 8.08 -7.07
CA GLY A 412 -12.32 8.19 -5.61
C GLY A 412 -12.88 6.97 -4.89
N ARG A 413 -12.26 6.56 -3.77
CA ARG A 413 -12.69 5.39 -2.99
C ARG A 413 -12.32 5.50 -1.53
N VAL A 414 -13.01 4.77 -0.66
CA VAL A 414 -12.54 4.53 0.72
C VAL A 414 -11.80 3.21 0.74
N ARG A 415 -10.53 3.23 1.15
CA ARG A 415 -9.71 2.02 1.26
C ARG A 415 -9.86 1.43 2.65
N LEU A 416 -10.48 0.25 2.75
CA LEU A 416 -10.56 -0.53 3.98
C LEU A 416 -9.42 -1.54 4.02
N ALA A 417 -8.83 -1.74 5.19
CA ALA A 417 -7.80 -2.75 5.45
C ALA A 417 -8.23 -3.59 6.65
N PHE A 418 -8.40 -4.89 6.45
CA PHE A 418 -8.80 -5.84 7.47
C PHE A 418 -7.59 -6.37 8.24
N HIS A 419 -7.79 -6.66 9.52
CA HIS A 419 -6.78 -7.13 10.45
C HIS A 419 -7.20 -8.45 11.08
N ALA A 420 -6.22 -9.29 11.39
CA ALA A 420 -6.43 -10.60 11.98
C ALA A 420 -7.05 -10.57 13.39
N ASP A 421 -7.03 -9.43 14.08
CA ASP A 421 -7.65 -9.23 15.40
C ASP A 421 -8.99 -8.51 15.35
N ASN A 422 -9.51 -8.16 14.16
CA ASN A 422 -10.90 -7.70 14.08
C ASN A 422 -11.87 -8.82 14.51
N THR A 423 -13.03 -8.42 15.03
CA THR A 423 -14.11 -9.36 15.40
C THR A 423 -15.19 -9.41 14.33
N LEU A 424 -16.00 -10.47 14.32
CA LEU A 424 -17.18 -10.55 13.44
C LEU A 424 -18.14 -9.39 13.69
N GLU A 425 -18.36 -9.03 14.96
CA GLU A 425 -19.23 -7.91 15.34
C GLU A 425 -18.72 -6.57 14.79
N GLN A 426 -17.40 -6.36 14.79
CA GLN A 426 -16.79 -5.17 14.18
C GLN A 426 -16.98 -5.15 12.66
N VAL A 427 -16.85 -6.29 11.98
CA VAL A 427 -17.10 -6.42 10.55
C VAL A 427 -18.57 -6.18 10.21
N GLU A 428 -19.49 -6.76 10.97
CA GLU A 428 -20.95 -6.56 10.80
C GLU A 428 -21.33 -5.10 11.06
N GLY A 429 -20.75 -4.48 12.09
CA GLY A 429 -20.91 -3.05 12.36
C GLY A 429 -20.41 -2.16 11.22
N LEU A 430 -19.28 -2.52 10.61
CA LEU A 430 -18.74 -1.81 9.46
C LEU A 430 -19.69 -1.93 8.26
N VAL A 431 -20.16 -3.14 7.92
CA VAL A 431 -21.12 -3.35 6.84
C VAL A 431 -22.39 -2.53 7.07
N LYS A 432 -22.93 -2.58 8.29
CA LYS A 432 -24.10 -1.80 8.67
C LYS A 432 -23.89 -0.30 8.41
N SER A 433 -22.76 0.27 8.86
CA SER A 433 -22.48 1.69 8.67
C SER A 433 -22.30 2.07 7.20
N VAL A 434 -21.61 1.24 6.39
CA VAL A 434 -21.50 1.47 4.94
C VAL A 434 -22.88 1.47 4.28
N MET A 435 -23.75 0.54 4.66
CA MET A 435 -25.09 0.43 4.08
C MET A 435 -26.05 1.52 4.56
N GLU A 436 -25.96 1.97 5.82
CA GLU A 436 -26.71 3.14 6.32
C GLU A 436 -26.35 4.40 5.54
N TRP A 437 -25.07 4.60 5.21
CA TRP A 437 -24.64 5.68 4.33
C TRP A 437 -25.21 5.53 2.91
N ALA A 438 -25.11 4.33 2.32
CA ALA A 438 -25.62 4.07 0.97
C ALA A 438 -27.15 4.28 0.86
N GLU A 439 -27.90 3.89 1.89
CA GLU A 439 -29.35 4.11 1.97
C GLU A 439 -29.70 5.61 2.10
N GLU A 440 -28.92 6.38 2.86
CA GLU A 440 -29.08 7.83 2.92
C GLU A 440 -28.86 8.47 1.54
N MET A 441 -27.80 8.05 0.83
CA MET A 441 -27.51 8.55 -0.51
C MET A 441 -28.59 8.19 -1.53
N LEU A 442 -29.09 6.94 -1.51
CA LEU A 442 -30.22 6.51 -2.33
C LEU A 442 -31.44 7.42 -2.11
N ARG A 443 -31.78 7.72 -0.85
CA ARG A 443 -32.91 8.60 -0.53
C ARG A 443 -32.68 10.02 -1.07
N ILE A 444 -31.47 10.57 -0.94
CA ILE A 444 -31.13 11.90 -1.44
C ILE A 444 -31.36 11.98 -2.96
N GLU A 445 -30.91 10.97 -3.71
CA GLU A 445 -31.09 10.93 -5.17
C GLU A 445 -32.56 10.75 -5.58
N GLU A 446 -33.28 9.85 -4.90
CA GLU A 446 -34.68 9.52 -5.24
C GLU A 446 -35.67 10.64 -4.92
N GLU A 447 -35.46 11.33 -3.81
CA GLU A 447 -36.27 12.48 -3.41
C GLU A 447 -35.86 13.77 -4.13
N GLY A 448 -34.72 13.76 -4.84
CA GLY A 448 -34.20 14.92 -5.58
C GLY A 448 -33.90 16.11 -4.67
N LEU A 449 -33.40 15.86 -3.46
CA LEU A 449 -33.14 16.88 -2.45
C LEU A 449 -32.13 17.92 -2.96
N GLN A 450 -32.34 19.19 -2.61
CA GLN A 450 -31.53 20.32 -3.08
C GLN A 450 -30.95 21.13 -1.91
N GLY A 451 -29.90 21.90 -2.19
CA GLY A 451 -29.26 22.76 -1.18
C GLY A 451 -28.57 21.94 -0.09
N GLU A 452 -28.72 22.33 1.17
CA GLU A 452 -28.11 21.60 2.29
C GLU A 452 -28.65 20.16 2.45
N GLU A 453 -29.90 19.92 2.02
CA GLU A 453 -30.53 18.60 2.09
C GLU A 453 -29.98 17.62 1.06
N SER A 454 -29.24 18.10 0.04
CA SER A 454 -28.55 17.24 -0.93
C SER A 454 -27.23 16.65 -0.40
N LEU A 455 -26.79 17.05 0.79
CA LEU A 455 -25.59 16.52 1.44
C LEU A 455 -25.97 15.45 2.46
N PRO A 456 -25.24 14.33 2.58
CA PRO A 456 -25.49 13.34 3.63
C PRO A 456 -25.22 13.89 5.04
N TRP A 457 -25.82 13.29 6.06
CA TRP A 457 -25.75 13.73 7.46
C TRP A 457 -24.32 14.00 7.93
N ALA A 458 -23.40 13.07 7.61
CA ALA A 458 -22.01 13.19 8.02
C ALA A 458 -21.36 14.45 7.42
N ALA A 459 -21.63 14.76 6.15
CA ALA A 459 -21.14 15.97 5.50
C ALA A 459 -21.75 17.23 6.13
N ARG A 460 -23.05 17.23 6.45
CA ARG A 460 -23.71 18.36 7.14
C ARG A 460 -23.12 18.64 8.52
N VAL A 461 -22.90 17.61 9.34
CA VAL A 461 -22.26 17.74 10.66
C VAL A 461 -20.87 18.34 10.53
N VAL A 462 -20.12 17.83 9.56
CA VAL A 462 -18.74 18.22 9.31
C VAL A 462 -18.63 19.66 8.78
N PHE A 463 -19.50 20.08 7.87
CA PHE A 463 -19.52 21.43 7.34
C PHE A 463 -20.13 22.45 8.32
N GLY A 464 -21.12 22.07 9.13
CA GLY A 464 -21.63 22.95 10.19
C GLY A 464 -20.56 23.36 11.20
N CYS A 465 -19.58 22.49 11.47
CA CYS A 465 -18.39 22.85 12.27
C CYS A 465 -17.50 23.94 11.62
N LEU A 466 -17.59 24.17 10.30
CA LEU A 466 -16.87 25.25 9.60
C LEU A 466 -17.54 26.60 9.85
N GLU A 467 -18.87 26.65 9.90
CA GLU A 467 -19.64 27.89 10.12
C GLU A 467 -19.45 28.43 11.55
N GLU A 468 -19.34 27.55 12.55
CA GLU A 468 -18.97 27.94 13.92
C GLU A 468 -17.52 28.48 14.03
N GLY A 469 -16.70 28.30 12.99
CA GLY A 469 -15.26 28.60 12.97
C GLY A 469 -14.81 29.70 12.00
N VAL A 470 -15.69 30.27 11.18
CA VAL A 470 -15.38 31.38 10.26
C VAL A 470 -16.61 32.28 10.08
N GLY A 471 -16.47 33.56 10.41
CA GLY A 471 -17.34 34.60 9.85
C GLY A 471 -17.19 34.58 8.33
N VAL A 472 -18.21 34.07 7.65
CA VAL A 472 -18.21 33.85 6.21
C VAL A 472 -18.38 35.20 5.51
N GLY A 473 -17.34 35.63 4.80
CA GLY A 473 -17.49 36.56 3.68
C GLY A 473 -17.92 35.76 2.45
N ALA A 474 -19.05 36.16 1.87
CA ALA A 474 -19.67 35.64 0.66
C ALA A 474 -18.74 35.57 -0.56
#